data_AF-A0A1M7B6Z4-F1
#
_entry.id   AF-A0A1M7B6Z4-F1
#
_cell.length_a   1.000
_cell.length_b   1.000
_cell.length_c   1.000
_cell.angle_alpha   90.00
_cell.angle_beta   90.00
_cell.angle_gamma   90.00
#
_symmetry.space_group_name_H-M   'P 1'
#
loop_
_entity.id
_entity.type
_entity.pdbx_description
1 polymer ?
#
loop_
_entity_poly.entity_id
_entity_poly.type
_entity_poly.pdbx_seq_one_letter_code
_entity_poly.pdbx_strand_id
1 'polypeptide(L)'
;MKKYDVFVIGSGMAGMTVANKCASQCLEVGITDELPYGGTCTLRGCDPKKVIIGATEVRDFAMRLKGKGVDTVPDVNWQDIMAFKQSFVDAMPTVVFTLPTMASVGMTETKAKNSGLEFWVSYDKVDDWFNARRLNVEEYAYKTIIDKNMVRFLVHILSGYTVRRP
;
A
#
# COMPACT_ATOMS: atom_id res chain seq x y z
N MET A 1 -21.62 -0.79 -17.87
CA MET A 1 -21.40 -1.08 -16.44
C MET A 1 -20.39 -2.20 -16.32
N LYS A 2 -19.33 -2.03 -15.53
CA LYS A 2 -18.46 -3.16 -15.19
C LYS A 2 -19.19 -4.09 -14.22
N LYS A 3 -19.05 -5.39 -14.41
CA LYS A 3 -19.48 -6.40 -13.45
C LYS A 3 -18.25 -6.87 -12.67
N TYR A 4 -18.44 -7.11 -11.39
CA TYR A 4 -17.48 -7.71 -10.48
C TYR A 4 -18.22 -8.82 -9.76
N ASP A 5 -17.54 -9.91 -9.44
CA ASP A 5 -18.10 -10.99 -8.63
C ASP A 5 -18.22 -10.53 -7.17
N VAL A 6 -17.26 -9.73 -6.71
CA VAL A 6 -17.23 -9.14 -5.37
C VAL A 6 -16.81 -7.68 -5.45
N PHE A 7 -17.52 -6.80 -4.74
CA PHE A 7 -17.15 -5.39 -4.63
C PHE A 7 -17.01 -5.00 -3.17
N VAL A 8 -15.79 -4.65 -2.76
CA VAL A 8 -15.44 -4.31 -1.38
C VAL A 8 -15.44 -2.79 -1.21
N ILE A 9 -16.07 -2.32 -0.13
CA ILE A 9 -16.08 -0.91 0.25
C ILE A 9 -15.23 -0.77 1.52
N GLY A 10 -14.12 -0.04 1.41
CA GLY A 10 -13.10 0.14 2.44
C GLY A 10 -11.88 -0.74 2.20
N SER A 11 -10.70 -0.12 2.09
CA SER A 11 -9.38 -0.72 1.84
C SER A 11 -8.56 -1.00 3.10
N GLY A 12 -9.19 -0.90 4.28
CA GLY A 12 -8.56 -1.31 5.53
C GLY A 12 -8.30 -2.81 5.59
N MET A 13 -7.58 -3.26 6.62
CA MET A 13 -7.20 -4.68 6.81
C MET A 13 -8.35 -5.67 6.61
N ALA A 14 -9.56 -5.35 7.08
CA ALA A 14 -10.73 -6.21 6.92
C ALA A 14 -11.15 -6.34 5.45
N GLY A 15 -11.30 -5.21 4.74
CA GLY A 15 -11.65 -5.20 3.32
C GLY A 15 -10.56 -5.84 2.46
N MET A 16 -9.29 -5.59 2.78
CA MET A 16 -8.15 -6.25 2.16
C MET A 16 -8.14 -7.76 2.38
N THR A 17 -8.49 -8.25 3.56
CA THR A 17 -8.56 -9.69 3.84
C THR A 17 -9.64 -10.36 2.99
N VAL A 18 -10.84 -9.75 2.91
CA VAL A 18 -11.94 -10.26 2.08
C VAL A 18 -11.56 -10.23 0.61
N ALA A 19 -11.06 -9.09 0.12
CA ALA A 19 -10.62 -8.96 -1.25
C ALA A 19 -9.60 -10.05 -1.58
N ASN A 20 -8.53 -10.17 -0.80
CA ASN A 20 -7.44 -11.14 -0.96
C ASN A 20 -7.98 -12.57 -1.06
N LYS A 21 -8.90 -12.93 -0.16
CA LYS A 21 -9.50 -14.26 -0.17
C LYS A 21 -10.28 -14.51 -1.46
N CYS A 22 -11.08 -13.55 -1.91
CA CYS A 22 -11.87 -13.67 -3.14
C CYS A 22 -10.99 -13.74 -4.40
N ALA A 23 -9.95 -12.90 -4.51
CA ALA A 23 -9.05 -12.98 -5.67
C ALA A 23 -8.20 -14.26 -5.68
N SER A 24 -7.83 -14.80 -4.51
CA SER A 24 -7.16 -16.11 -4.42
C SER A 24 -8.02 -17.27 -4.95
N GLN A 25 -9.33 -17.05 -5.09
CA GLN A 25 -10.28 -17.97 -5.70
C GLN A 25 -10.62 -17.59 -7.16
N CYS A 26 -9.81 -16.73 -7.79
CA CYS A 26 -9.96 -16.26 -9.17
C CYS A 26 -11.24 -15.45 -9.45
N LEU A 27 -11.87 -14.85 -8.43
CA LEU A 27 -13.00 -13.95 -8.60
C LEU A 27 -12.54 -12.56 -9.08
N GLU A 28 -13.34 -11.91 -9.93
CA GLU A 28 -13.12 -10.51 -10.29
C GLU A 28 -13.55 -9.60 -9.12
N VAL A 29 -12.57 -9.07 -8.38
CA VAL A 29 -12.81 -8.22 -7.21
C VAL A 29 -12.60 -6.74 -7.54
N GLY A 30 -13.59 -5.91 -7.21
CA GLY A 30 -13.43 -4.46 -7.14
C GLY A 30 -13.27 -4.01 -5.69
N ILE A 31 -12.47 -2.98 -5.45
CA ILE A 31 -12.41 -2.33 -4.13
C ILE A 31 -12.36 -0.81 -4.29
N THR A 32 -12.95 -0.10 -3.35
CA THR A 32 -12.92 1.35 -3.28
C THR A 32 -12.74 1.81 -1.84
N ASP A 33 -12.20 3.01 -1.66
CA ASP A 33 -12.08 3.70 -0.38
C ASP A 33 -12.24 5.20 -0.63
N GLU A 34 -12.83 5.92 0.31
CA GLU A 34 -12.96 7.38 0.27
C GLU A 34 -11.69 8.09 0.77
N LEU A 35 -10.84 7.36 1.51
CA LEU A 35 -9.58 7.82 2.08
C LEU A 35 -8.40 7.08 1.42
N PRO A 36 -7.14 7.46 1.74
CA PRO A 36 -5.99 6.75 1.20
C PRO A 36 -6.02 5.25 1.55
N TYR A 37 -5.50 4.44 0.62
CA TYR A 37 -5.52 2.98 0.72
C TYR A 37 -4.71 2.47 1.93
N GLY A 38 -5.26 1.49 2.64
CA GLY A 38 -4.68 0.90 3.86
C GLY A 38 -5.54 1.10 5.11
N GLY A 39 -6.49 2.04 5.06
CA GLY A 39 -7.49 2.26 6.10
C GLY A 39 -6.92 2.72 7.45
N THR A 40 -7.78 2.71 8.47
CA THR A 40 -7.50 3.37 9.75
C THR A 40 -6.36 2.73 10.53
N CYS A 41 -6.35 1.40 10.67
CA CYS A 41 -5.37 0.65 11.47
C CYS A 41 -3.93 1.01 11.08
N THR A 42 -3.70 1.05 9.77
CA THR A 42 -2.36 1.20 9.19
C THR A 42 -1.95 2.65 9.04
N LEU A 43 -2.85 3.54 8.63
CA LEU A 43 -2.49 4.93 8.33
C LEU A 43 -2.57 5.86 9.55
N ARG A 44 -3.43 5.54 10.52
CA ARG A 44 -3.73 6.45 11.65
C ARG A 44 -4.19 5.74 12.93
N GLY A 45 -3.84 4.46 13.06
CA GLY A 45 -4.34 3.59 14.12
C GLY A 45 -3.22 2.81 14.77
N CYS A 46 -3.37 1.48 14.79
CA CYS A 46 -2.48 0.57 15.50
C CYS A 46 -1.01 0.68 15.07
N ASP A 47 -0.71 0.88 13.79
CA ASP A 47 0.70 0.87 13.34
C ASP A 47 1.44 2.15 13.76
N PRO A 48 0.91 3.36 13.50
CA PRO A 48 1.46 4.59 14.07
C PRO A 48 1.52 4.55 15.60
N LYS A 49 0.49 3.99 16.25
CA LYS A 49 0.42 3.84 17.71
C LYS A 49 1.55 2.97 18.26
N LYS A 50 1.88 1.84 17.60
CA LYS A 50 2.98 0.95 18.02
C LYS A 50 4.34 1.66 17.93
N VAL A 51 4.58 2.44 16.88
CA VAL A 51 5.83 3.21 16.75
C VAL A 51 5.99 4.20 17.89
N ILE A 52 4.91 4.93 18.20
CA ILE A 52 4.93 5.94 19.27
C ILE A 52 5.09 5.28 20.65
N ILE A 53 4.29 4.25 20.93
CA ILE A 53 4.35 3.54 22.21
C ILE A 53 5.73 2.92 22.43
N GLY A 54 6.30 2.25 21.42
CA GLY A 54 7.59 1.58 21.55
C GLY A 54 8.70 2.53 22.01
N ALA A 55 8.74 3.76 21.49
CA ALA A 55 9.70 4.76 21.94
C ALA A 55 9.47 5.20 23.40
N THR A 56 8.21 5.31 23.84
CA THR A 56 7.89 5.64 25.23
C THR A 56 8.16 4.50 26.21
N GLU A 57 7.95 3.25 25.77
CA GLU A 57 8.20 2.04 26.56
C GLU A 57 9.69 1.88 26.89
N VAL A 58 10.59 2.19 25.94
CA VAL A 58 12.04 2.16 26.19
C VAL A 58 12.41 3.07 27.37
N ARG A 59 11.91 4.30 27.38
CA ARG A 59 12.17 5.26 28.46
C ARG A 59 11.55 4.81 29.78
N ASP A 60 10.31 4.33 29.74
CA ASP A 60 9.59 3.85 30.93
C ASP A 60 10.27 2.62 31.55
N PHE A 61 10.70 1.64 30.75
CA PHE A 61 11.48 0.52 31.25
C PHE A 61 12.81 0.96 31.87
N ALA A 62 13.52 1.90 31.24
CA ALA A 62 14.76 2.44 31.79
C ALA A 62 14.54 3.14 33.14
N MET A 63 13.43 3.88 33.29
CA MET A 63 13.09 4.51 34.58
C MET A 63 12.86 3.48 35.69
N ARG A 64 12.14 2.39 35.39
CA ARG A 64 11.83 1.33 36.37
C ARG A 64 13.06 0.51 36.79
N LEU A 65 14.06 0.45 35.94
CA LEU A 65 15.32 -0.27 36.17
C LEU A 65 16.45 0.63 36.67
N LYS A 66 16.19 1.92 36.91
CA LYS A 66 17.21 2.85 37.39
C LYS A 66 17.83 2.37 38.72
N GLY A 67 19.15 2.18 38.73
CA GLY A 67 19.88 1.64 39.89
C GLY A 67 19.74 0.13 40.09
N LYS A 68 19.16 -0.59 39.12
CA LYS A 68 19.03 -2.06 39.08
C LYS A 68 19.73 -2.65 37.85
N GLY A 69 20.91 -2.12 37.52
CA GLY A 69 21.67 -2.50 36.32
C GLY A 69 21.39 -1.65 35.09
N VAL A 70 20.51 -0.65 35.19
CA VAL A 70 20.36 0.43 34.21
C VAL A 70 20.60 1.75 34.93
N ASP A 71 21.54 2.56 34.47
CA ASP A 71 21.89 3.83 35.12
C ASP A 71 21.39 5.05 34.34
N THR A 72 21.18 4.89 33.03
CA THR A 72 20.77 5.96 32.13
C THR A 72 19.33 5.80 31.69
N VAL A 73 18.56 6.88 31.76
CA VAL A 73 17.22 6.97 31.18
C VAL A 73 17.32 7.81 29.92
N PRO A 74 16.98 7.29 28.73
CA PRO A 74 17.07 8.04 27.49
C PRO A 74 15.98 9.11 27.42
N ASP A 75 16.31 10.25 26.80
CA ASP A 75 15.32 11.24 26.41
C ASP A 75 14.61 10.80 25.12
N VAL A 76 13.34 11.19 25.02
CA VAL A 76 12.46 10.86 23.91
C VAL A 76 12.33 12.09 23.03
N ASN A 77 12.91 12.05 21.82
CA ASN A 77 12.73 13.09 20.81
C ASN A 77 11.42 12.85 20.04
N TRP A 78 10.43 13.69 20.30
CA TRP A 78 9.11 13.57 19.67
C TRP A 78 9.15 13.79 18.16
N GLN A 79 9.94 14.76 17.69
CA GLN A 79 10.06 15.08 16.26
C GLN A 79 10.59 13.87 15.48
N ASP A 80 11.63 13.22 15.99
CA ASP A 80 12.24 12.06 15.34
C ASP A 80 11.26 10.88 15.27
N ILE A 81 10.49 10.63 16.35
CA ILE A 81 9.48 9.56 16.38
C ILE A 81 8.36 9.84 15.39
N MET A 82 7.90 11.09 15.29
CA MET A 82 6.88 11.46 14.31
C MET A 82 7.37 11.28 12.87
N ALA A 83 8.62 11.66 12.58
CA ALA A 83 9.24 11.46 11.27
C ALA A 83 9.40 9.97 10.94
N PHE A 84 9.89 9.16 11.90
CA PHE A 84 10.01 7.72 11.73
C PHE A 84 8.65 7.06 11.51
N LYS A 85 7.63 7.42 12.29
CA LYS A 85 6.23 6.99 12.10
C LYS A 85 5.73 7.31 10.69
N GLN A 86 6.05 8.48 10.16
CA GLN A 86 5.62 8.89 8.82
C GLN A 86 6.18 7.96 7.72
N SER A 87 7.42 7.48 7.87
CA SER A 87 8.03 6.53 6.91
C SER A 87 7.25 5.22 6.76
N PHE A 88 6.52 4.77 7.79
CA PHE A 88 5.64 3.60 7.71
C PHE A 88 4.32 3.89 7.01
N VAL A 89 3.76 5.07 7.22
CA VAL A 89 2.47 5.48 6.65
C VAL A 89 2.59 5.74 5.16
N ASP A 90 3.67 6.42 4.75
CA ASP A 90 3.88 6.81 3.34
C ASP A 90 4.12 5.61 2.42
N ALA A 91 4.69 4.53 2.95
CA ALA A 91 4.92 3.31 2.18
C ALA A 91 3.62 2.54 1.86
N MET A 92 2.55 2.72 2.66
CA MET A 92 1.40 1.81 2.67
C MET A 92 0.57 1.79 1.39
N PRO A 93 0.27 2.92 0.73
CA PRO A 93 -0.43 2.90 -0.55
C PRO A 93 0.27 2.00 -1.59
N THR A 94 1.61 1.99 -1.63
CA THR A 94 2.36 1.15 -2.57
C THR A 94 2.23 -0.35 -2.27
N VAL A 95 2.07 -0.74 -1.01
CA VAL A 95 1.92 -2.15 -0.58
C VAL A 95 0.55 -2.71 -0.95
N VAL A 96 -0.48 -1.88 -0.91
CA VAL A 96 -1.86 -2.35 -1.16
C VAL A 96 -2.11 -2.72 -2.63
N PHE A 97 -1.39 -2.09 -3.56
CA PHE A 97 -1.59 -2.32 -5.00
C PHE A 97 -0.75 -3.47 -5.59
N THR A 98 0.14 -4.07 -4.80
CA THR A 98 1.27 -4.80 -5.37
C THR A 98 1.28 -6.28 -5.15
N LEU A 99 0.82 -6.78 -4.00
CA LEU A 99 0.83 -8.21 -3.70
C LEU A 99 -0.35 -8.64 -2.82
N PRO A 100 -1.28 -9.48 -3.34
CA PRO A 100 -1.52 -9.74 -4.76
C PRO A 100 -1.96 -8.47 -5.49
N THR A 101 -1.96 -8.46 -6.82
CA THR A 101 -2.58 -7.36 -7.59
C THR A 101 -4.10 -7.42 -7.44
N MET A 102 -4.61 -6.91 -6.32
CA MET A 102 -5.97 -7.14 -5.85
C MET A 102 -7.03 -6.30 -6.54
N ALA A 103 -6.60 -5.19 -7.12
CA ALA A 103 -7.46 -4.21 -7.74
C ALA A 103 -6.78 -3.71 -9.01
N SER A 104 -7.48 -3.83 -10.14
CA SER A 104 -7.24 -2.94 -11.27
C SER A 104 -8.25 -1.81 -11.18
N VAL A 105 -7.78 -0.59 -10.93
CA VAL A 105 -8.68 0.57 -10.93
C VAL A 105 -8.90 1.01 -12.37
N GLY A 106 -9.72 0.31 -13.17
CA GLY A 106 -10.10 0.74 -14.54
C GLY A 106 -9.85 -0.29 -15.65
N MET A 107 -9.70 0.13 -16.91
CA MET A 107 -9.47 -0.72 -18.09
C MET A 107 -7.99 -1.11 -18.30
N THR A 108 -7.71 -2.31 -18.82
CA THR A 108 -6.36 -2.63 -19.34
C THR A 108 -6.09 -1.85 -20.62
N GLU A 109 -4.82 -1.66 -21.01
CA GLU A 109 -4.46 -0.95 -22.24
C GLU A 109 -5.14 -1.54 -23.48
N THR A 110 -5.15 -2.87 -23.61
CA THR A 110 -5.85 -3.57 -24.69
C THR A 110 -7.36 -3.29 -24.67
N LYS A 111 -7.98 -3.27 -23.49
CA LYS A 111 -9.40 -2.95 -23.35
C LYS A 111 -9.68 -1.47 -23.65
N ALA A 112 -8.80 -0.55 -23.26
CA ALA A 112 -8.90 0.88 -23.54
C ALA A 112 -8.85 1.17 -25.05
N LYS A 113 -7.91 0.51 -25.76
CA LYS A 113 -7.81 0.55 -27.24
C LYS A 113 -9.10 0.03 -27.89
N ASN A 114 -9.64 -1.09 -27.41
CA ASN A 114 -10.85 -1.70 -27.96
C ASN A 114 -12.13 -0.90 -27.66
N SER A 115 -12.13 -0.06 -26.63
CA SER A 115 -13.28 0.80 -26.29
C SER A 115 -13.32 2.14 -27.03
N GLY A 116 -12.35 2.42 -27.91
CA GLY A 116 -12.31 3.67 -28.69
C GLY A 116 -12.13 4.94 -27.86
N LEU A 117 -11.63 4.81 -26.63
CA LEU A 117 -11.36 5.95 -25.74
C LEU A 117 -10.08 6.66 -26.20
N GLU A 118 -10.07 7.99 -26.09
CA GLU A 118 -8.81 8.75 -26.16
C GLU A 118 -8.15 8.78 -24.79
N PHE A 119 -7.00 8.13 -24.66
CA PHE A 119 -6.26 8.06 -23.41
C PHE A 119 -4.76 8.25 -23.63
N TRP A 120 -4.07 8.67 -22.58
CA TRP A 120 -2.61 8.63 -22.46
C TRP A 120 -2.19 7.44 -21.60
N VAL A 121 -1.05 6.84 -21.93
CA VAL A 121 -0.43 5.77 -21.14
C VAL A 121 0.88 6.30 -20.58
N SER A 122 0.96 6.41 -19.25
CA SER A 122 2.22 6.50 -18.52
C SER A 122 2.74 5.11 -18.21
N TYR A 123 4.04 4.93 -18.26
CA TYR A 123 4.69 3.76 -17.69
C TYR A 123 5.97 4.24 -17.03
N ASP A 124 6.17 3.84 -15.78
CA ASP A 124 7.40 4.11 -15.05
C ASP A 124 7.87 2.86 -14.33
N LYS A 125 9.18 2.66 -14.35
CA LYS A 125 9.86 1.72 -13.46
C LYS A 125 10.06 2.39 -12.12
N VAL A 126 9.68 1.69 -11.06
CA VAL A 126 9.80 2.12 -9.66
C VAL A 126 10.53 1.04 -8.87
N ASP A 127 11.72 0.71 -9.37
CA ASP A 127 12.63 -0.26 -8.76
C ASP A 127 13.11 0.22 -7.37
N ASP A 128 12.94 1.51 -7.07
CA ASP A 128 13.27 2.14 -5.80
C ASP A 128 12.12 2.12 -4.77
N TRP A 129 10.90 1.69 -5.15
CA TRP A 129 9.78 1.60 -4.21
C TRP A 129 10.04 0.58 -3.11
N PHE A 130 9.40 0.82 -1.96
CA PHE A 130 9.57 0.01 -0.75
C PHE A 130 9.40 -1.50 -1.01
N ASN A 131 8.41 -1.88 -1.82
CA ASN A 131 8.17 -3.30 -2.14
C ASN A 131 9.22 -3.88 -3.09
N ALA A 132 9.69 -3.12 -4.07
CA ALA A 132 10.76 -3.57 -4.97
C ALA A 132 12.02 -3.88 -4.17
N ARG A 133 12.40 -2.96 -3.25
CA ARG A 133 13.51 -3.13 -2.31
C ARG A 133 13.30 -4.31 -1.36
N ARG A 134 12.10 -4.44 -0.78
CA ARG A 134 11.79 -5.49 0.21
C ARG A 134 11.75 -6.89 -0.40
N LEU A 135 11.31 -7.03 -1.65
CA LEU A 135 11.22 -8.32 -2.35
C LEU A 135 12.52 -8.68 -3.09
N ASN A 136 13.49 -7.76 -3.14
CA ASN A 136 14.74 -7.91 -3.89
C ASN A 136 14.48 -8.31 -5.36
N VAL A 137 13.54 -7.63 -6.01
CA VAL A 137 13.17 -7.88 -7.41
C VAL A 137 13.77 -6.79 -8.30
N GLU A 138 14.40 -7.20 -9.39
CA GLU A 138 15.11 -6.29 -10.31
C GLU A 138 14.17 -5.49 -11.21
N GLU A 139 12.92 -5.93 -11.37
CA GLU A 139 11.94 -5.25 -12.21
C GLU A 139 10.64 -5.01 -11.45
N TYR A 140 10.35 -3.73 -11.22
CA TYR A 140 9.11 -3.29 -10.61
C TYR A 140 8.60 -2.06 -11.32
N ALA A 141 7.40 -2.13 -11.89
CA ALA A 141 6.91 -1.03 -12.71
C ALA A 141 5.42 -0.83 -12.53
N TYR A 142 4.94 0.38 -12.78
CA TYR A 142 3.52 0.62 -12.93
C TYR A 142 3.20 1.16 -14.32
N LYS A 143 1.98 0.87 -14.78
CA LYS A 143 1.40 1.50 -15.96
C LYS A 143 0.16 2.28 -15.55
N THR A 144 0.15 3.56 -15.88
CA THR A 144 -0.99 4.45 -15.65
C THR A 144 -1.68 4.76 -16.96
N ILE A 145 -3.01 4.65 -17.01
CA ILE A 145 -3.79 5.00 -18.20
C ILE A 145 -4.74 6.12 -17.80
N ILE A 146 -4.66 7.26 -18.48
CA ILE A 146 -5.41 8.48 -18.16
C ILE A 146 -6.30 8.84 -19.34
N ASP A 147 -7.61 8.86 -19.12
CA ASP A 147 -8.59 9.38 -20.08
C ASP A 147 -8.44 10.90 -20.23
N LYS A 148 -8.39 11.42 -21.46
CA LYS A 148 -8.27 12.86 -21.73
C LYS A 148 -9.44 13.69 -21.18
N ASN A 149 -10.58 13.06 -20.87
CA ASN A 149 -11.75 13.68 -20.26
C ASN A 149 -11.78 13.60 -18.71
N MET A 150 -10.65 13.29 -18.07
CA MET A 150 -10.35 13.56 -16.64
C MET A 150 -11.12 12.77 -15.57
N VAL A 151 -11.56 11.53 -15.81
CA VAL A 151 -12.02 10.65 -14.72
C VAL A 151 -11.63 9.20 -14.96
N ARG A 152 -10.42 8.79 -14.54
CA ARG A 152 -10.06 7.45 -13.99
C ARG A 152 -8.54 7.32 -13.87
N PHE A 153 -8.07 7.03 -12.65
CA PHE A 153 -6.69 6.68 -12.37
C PHE A 153 -6.54 5.16 -12.42
N LEU A 154 -5.99 4.66 -13.52
CA LEU A 154 -5.53 3.28 -13.65
C LEU A 154 -4.11 3.20 -13.13
N VAL A 155 -3.80 2.30 -12.21
CA VAL A 155 -2.42 1.94 -11.88
C VAL A 155 -2.36 0.41 -11.92
N HIS A 156 -1.61 -0.14 -12.86
CA HIS A 156 -1.33 -1.57 -12.94
C HIS A 156 0.13 -1.77 -12.52
N ILE A 157 0.36 -2.39 -11.36
CA ILE A 157 1.72 -2.64 -10.89
C ILE A 157 2.16 -4.04 -11.34
N LEU A 158 3.18 -4.05 -12.18
CA LEU A 158 3.90 -5.20 -12.70
C LEU A 158 5.02 -5.50 -11.70
N SER A 159 4.79 -6.48 -10.84
CA SER A 159 5.85 -7.16 -10.09
C SER A 159 6.25 -8.42 -10.86
N GLY A 160 7.52 -8.84 -10.79
CA GLY A 160 8.10 -9.99 -11.50
C GLY A 160 7.31 -11.32 -11.45
N TYR A 161 6.34 -11.46 -10.54
CA TYR A 161 5.40 -12.59 -10.49
C TYR A 161 4.30 -12.59 -11.58
N THR A 162 4.14 -11.50 -12.35
CA THR A 162 3.09 -11.35 -13.37
C THR A 162 3.62 -11.21 -14.80
N VAL A 163 4.94 -11.26 -14.99
CA VAL A 163 5.54 -11.27 -16.33
C VAL A 163 5.42 -12.67 -16.94
N ARG A 164 4.32 -12.96 -17.64
CA ARG A 164 4.42 -13.86 -18.78
C ARG A 164 5.18 -13.09 -19.86
N ARG A 165 6.44 -13.47 -20.08
CA ARG A 165 7.18 -13.05 -21.28
C ARG A 165 6.36 -13.43 -22.51
N PRO A 166 6.35 -12.60 -23.58
CA PRO A 166 5.74 -12.99 -24.86
C PRO A 166 6.34 -14.28 -25.40
#